data_AF-A0A1G1D315-F1
#
_entry.id   AF-A0A1G1D315-F1
#
_cell.length_a   1.000
_cell.length_b   1.000
_cell.length_c   1.000
_cell.angle_alpha   90.00
_cell.angle_beta   90.00
_cell.angle_gamma   90.00
#
_symmetry.space_group_name_H-M   'P 1'
#
loop_
_entity.id
_entity.type
_entity.pdbx_description
1 polymer ?
#
loop_
_entity_poly.entity_id
_entity_poly.type
_entity_poly.pdbx_seq_one_letter_code
_entity_poly.pdbx_strand_id
1 'polypeptide(L)'
;MLKHLDFLETEVRDYPKFRKFSFVEYQEDIDKRRNVERWVENIINSSIDISKVILTLEGRNLPDNYKDIVLLISVVKELGIDSTESLSRWVKFRNIISHEYLDIRWVTIKKFIGETEPLYRTLLDKARAYLKKKIEEDKKER
;
A
#
# COMPACT_ATOMS: atom_id res chain seq x y z
N MET A 1 9.83 10.17 -4.82
CA MET A 1 10.43 8.94 -4.28
C MET A 1 10.36 8.88 -2.77
N LEU A 2 11.21 9.59 -2.00
CA LEU A 2 11.10 9.63 -0.52
C LEU A 2 9.73 10.12 -0.04
N LYS A 3 9.16 11.13 -0.72
CA LYS A 3 7.81 11.63 -0.43
C LYS A 3 6.71 10.57 -0.44
N HIS A 4 6.80 9.53 -1.28
CA HIS A 4 5.79 8.45 -1.30
C HIS A 4 5.95 7.51 -0.10
N LEU A 5 7.20 7.26 0.34
CA LEU A 5 7.46 6.50 1.55
C LEU A 5 7.01 7.27 2.79
N ASP A 6 7.32 8.57 2.87
CA ASP A 6 6.94 9.39 4.03
C ASP A 6 5.41 9.58 4.11
N PHE A 7 4.74 9.67 2.96
CA PHE A 7 3.27 9.66 2.89
C PHE A 7 2.70 8.32 3.34
N LEU A 8 3.15 7.19 2.79
CA LEU A 8 2.70 5.86 3.23
C LEU A 8 2.99 5.63 4.72
N GLU A 9 4.13 6.10 5.22
CA GLU A 9 4.47 6.03 6.65
C GLU A 9 3.47 6.80 7.52
N THR A 10 3.03 7.97 7.05
CA THR A 10 2.00 8.76 7.73
C THR A 10 0.67 7.99 7.77
N GLU A 11 0.24 7.40 6.65
CA GLU A 11 -0.99 6.60 6.61
C GLU A 11 -0.87 5.33 7.47
N VAL A 12 0.29 4.67 7.51
CA VAL A 12 0.52 3.47 8.34
C VAL A 12 0.50 3.79 9.83
N ARG A 13 0.80 5.03 10.25
CA ARG A 13 0.65 5.44 11.66
C ARG A 13 -0.81 5.54 12.11
N ASP A 14 -1.76 5.62 11.18
CA ASP A 14 -3.18 5.77 11.45
C ASP A 14 -3.92 4.42 11.66
N TYR A 15 -3.26 3.27 11.49
CA TYR A 15 -3.86 1.95 11.77
C TYR A 15 -4.50 1.83 13.17
N PRO A 16 -3.86 2.26 14.28
CA PRO A 16 -4.46 2.17 15.61
C PRO A 16 -5.75 2.99 15.76
N LYS A 17 -5.86 4.11 15.04
CA LYS A 17 -7.06 4.96 14.99
C LYS A 17 -8.20 4.23 14.28
N PHE A 18 -7.95 3.69 13.10
CA PHE A 18 -8.99 2.98 12.33
C PHE A 18 -9.32 1.59 12.88
N ARG A 19 -8.43 0.95 13.65
CA ARG A 19 -8.72 -0.32 14.34
C ARG A 19 -9.87 -0.22 15.35
N LYS A 20 -10.06 0.97 15.94
CA LYS A 20 -11.14 1.23 16.91
C LYS A 20 -12.47 1.57 16.24
N PHE A 21 -12.47 1.73 14.92
CA PHE A 21 -13.64 2.16 14.17
C PHE A 21 -14.68 1.03 14.12
N SER A 22 -15.93 1.37 14.40
CA SER A 22 -17.03 0.41 14.47
C SER A 22 -17.94 0.47 13.23
N PHE A 23 -18.73 -0.60 13.03
CA PHE A 23 -19.71 -0.64 11.94
C PHE A 23 -20.79 0.44 12.10
N VAL A 24 -21.23 0.70 13.33
CA VAL A 24 -22.24 1.73 13.63
C VAL A 24 -21.72 3.10 13.17
N GLU A 25 -20.49 3.46 13.55
CA GLU A 25 -19.90 4.72 13.11
C GLU A 25 -19.68 4.76 11.59
N TYR A 26 -19.32 3.64 10.95
CA TYR A 26 -19.20 3.57 9.48
C TYR A 26 -20.54 3.78 8.77
N GLN A 27 -21.64 3.32 9.37
CA GLN A 27 -22.98 3.46 8.78
C GLN A 27 -23.56 4.86 9.00
N GLU A 28 -23.46 5.37 10.23
CA GLU A 28 -24.18 6.58 10.67
C GLU A 28 -23.40 7.87 10.44
N ASP A 29 -22.06 7.83 10.38
CA ASP A 29 -21.19 9.00 10.21
C ASP A 29 -20.53 9.00 8.83
N ILE A 30 -21.06 9.84 7.93
CA ILE A 30 -20.58 9.95 6.54
C ILE A 30 -19.14 10.44 6.44
N ASP A 31 -18.72 11.31 7.36
CA ASP A 31 -17.38 11.89 7.33
C ASP A 31 -16.35 10.87 7.81
N LYS A 32 -16.65 10.14 8.88
CA LYS A 32 -15.80 9.02 9.32
C LYS A 32 -15.73 7.91 8.27
N ARG A 33 -16.85 7.58 7.61
CA ARG A 33 -16.89 6.62 6.50
C ARG A 33 -15.97 7.05 5.37
N ARG A 34 -16.13 8.27 4.86
CA ARG A 34 -15.29 8.81 3.78
C ARG A 34 -13.81 8.83 4.16
N ASN A 35 -13.51 9.14 5.42
CA ASN A 35 -12.15 9.17 5.94
C ASN A 35 -11.49 7.79 5.91
N VAL A 36 -12.15 6.73 6.41
CA VAL A 36 -11.57 5.38 6.36
C VAL A 36 -11.44 4.85 4.94
N GLU A 37 -12.44 5.12 4.08
CA GLU A 37 -12.42 4.70 2.68
C GLU A 37 -11.24 5.35 1.95
N ARG A 38 -11.05 6.66 2.15
CA ARG A 38 -9.96 7.41 1.57
C ARG A 38 -8.60 6.97 2.10
N TRP A 39 -8.49 6.68 3.39
CA TRP A 39 -7.27 6.16 4.02
C TRP A 39 -6.85 4.81 3.44
N VAL A 40 -7.79 3.87 3.26
CA VAL A 40 -7.51 2.59 2.59
C VAL A 40 -7.04 2.82 1.15
N GLU A 41 -7.72 3.70 0.43
CA GLU A 41 -7.35 4.03 -0.95
C GLU A 41 -5.94 4.65 -1.04
N ASN A 42 -5.60 5.57 -0.12
CA ASN A 42 -4.29 6.20 -0.04
C ASN A 42 -3.18 5.17 0.18
N ILE A 43 -3.37 4.23 1.11
CA ILE A 43 -2.39 3.17 1.37
C ILE A 43 -2.16 2.31 0.12
N ILE A 44 -3.23 1.89 -0.55
CA ILE A 44 -3.15 1.08 -1.77
C ILE A 44 -2.43 1.85 -2.87
N ASN A 45 -2.85 3.09 -3.16
CA ASN A 45 -2.25 3.93 -4.21
C ASN A 45 -0.76 4.19 -3.93
N SER A 46 -0.40 4.45 -2.68
CA SER A 46 1.00 4.67 -2.29
C SER A 46 1.86 3.44 -2.55
N SER A 47 1.34 2.24 -2.26
CA SER A 47 2.06 1.00 -2.54
C SER A 47 2.30 0.78 -4.03
N ILE A 48 1.31 1.10 -4.86
CA ILE A 48 1.43 1.04 -6.32
C ILE A 48 2.52 2.01 -6.80
N ASP A 49 2.52 3.24 -6.30
CA ASP A 49 3.49 4.26 -6.74
C ASP A 49 4.92 3.93 -6.28
N ILE A 50 5.10 3.41 -5.07
CA ILE A 50 6.39 2.86 -4.62
C ILE A 50 6.84 1.73 -5.55
N SER A 51 5.94 0.82 -5.90
CA SER A 51 6.25 -0.28 -6.81
C SER A 51 6.69 0.20 -8.19
N LYS A 52 5.97 1.15 -8.80
CA LYS A 52 6.37 1.74 -10.09
C LYS A 52 7.78 2.33 -10.01
N VAL A 53 8.05 3.12 -8.97
CA VAL A 53 9.36 3.78 -8.81
C VAL A 53 10.49 2.75 -8.70
N ILE A 54 10.31 1.70 -7.90
CA ILE A 54 11.33 0.67 -7.75
C ILE A 54 11.58 -0.06 -9.07
N LEU A 55 10.52 -0.42 -9.80
CA LEU A 55 10.64 -1.09 -11.10
C LEU A 55 11.32 -0.21 -12.15
N THR A 56 11.01 1.09 -12.17
CA THR A 56 11.68 2.06 -13.05
C THR A 56 13.17 2.17 -12.74
N LEU A 57 13.57 2.18 -11.46
CA LEU A 57 14.98 2.17 -11.06
C LEU A 57 15.71 0.89 -11.48
N GLU A 58 15.00 -0.23 -11.55
CA GLU A 58 15.52 -1.50 -12.04
C GLU A 58 15.49 -1.62 -13.57
N GLY A 59 15.11 -0.55 -14.29
CA GLY A 59 15.01 -0.55 -15.75
C GLY A 59 13.95 -1.50 -16.30
N ARG A 60 12.93 -1.84 -15.49
CA ARG A 60 11.88 -2.80 -15.87
C ARG A 60 10.69 -2.09 -16.52
N ASN A 61 10.10 -2.76 -17.52
CA ASN A 61 8.84 -2.33 -18.10
C ASN A 61 7.71 -2.47 -17.07
N LEU A 62 6.83 -1.47 -17.01
CA LEU A 62 5.68 -1.47 -16.12
C LEU A 62 4.53 -2.25 -16.78
N PRO A 63 3.92 -3.23 -16.10
CA PRO A 63 2.68 -3.84 -16.55
C PRO A 63 1.53 -2.83 -16.67
N ASP A 64 0.54 -3.12 -17.51
CA ASP A 64 -0.64 -2.25 -17.69
C ASP A 64 -1.59 -2.25 -16.48
N ASN A 65 -1.53 -3.27 -15.64
CA ASN A 65 -2.43 -3.40 -14.49
C ASN A 65 -1.68 -3.23 -13.15
N TYR A 66 -2.34 -2.55 -12.21
CA TYR A 66 -1.74 -2.19 -10.92
C TYR A 66 -1.44 -3.40 -10.02
N LYS A 67 -2.22 -4.48 -10.14
CA LYS A 67 -1.94 -5.71 -9.38
C LYS A 67 -0.60 -6.30 -9.79
N ASP A 68 -0.35 -6.37 -11.09
CA ASP A 68 0.87 -6.95 -11.63
C ASP A 68 2.06 -6.02 -11.43
N ILE A 69 1.87 -4.70 -11.42
CA ILE A 69 2.89 -3.75 -10.94
C ILE A 69 3.34 -4.09 -9.52
N VAL A 70 2.41 -4.26 -8.59
CA VAL A 70 2.74 -4.57 -7.18
C VAL A 70 3.32 -5.98 -7.05
N LEU A 71 2.85 -6.95 -7.83
CA LEU A 71 3.39 -8.30 -7.84
C LEU A 71 4.80 -8.36 -8.42
N LEU A 72 5.08 -7.58 -9.47
CA LEU A 72 6.37 -7.62 -10.18
C LEU A 72 7.53 -7.17 -9.29
N ILE A 73 7.28 -6.39 -8.24
CA ILE A 73 8.36 -6.01 -7.29
C ILE A 73 8.94 -7.21 -6.54
N SER A 74 8.26 -8.37 -6.53
CA SER A 74 8.78 -9.64 -6.01
C SER A 74 10.08 -10.09 -6.66
N VAL A 75 10.33 -9.68 -7.91
CA VAL A 75 11.56 -10.02 -8.64
C VAL A 75 12.77 -9.22 -8.13
N VAL A 76 12.52 -8.16 -7.34
CA VAL A 76 13.57 -7.40 -6.66
C VAL A 76 13.91 -8.13 -5.38
N LYS A 77 15.10 -8.74 -5.36
CA LYS A 77 15.55 -9.64 -4.29
C LYS A 77 15.43 -9.02 -2.90
N GLU A 78 15.72 -7.73 -2.79
CA GLU A 78 15.66 -6.95 -1.54
C GLU A 78 14.24 -6.77 -0.99
N LEU A 79 13.19 -6.88 -1.82
CA LEU A 79 11.81 -6.74 -1.38
C LEU A 79 11.19 -8.06 -0.93
N GLY A 80 11.67 -9.20 -1.45
CA GLY A 80 11.25 -10.55 -1.07
C GLY A 80 9.82 -10.91 -1.53
N ILE A 81 9.55 -12.21 -1.67
CA ILE A 81 8.37 -12.73 -2.36
C ILE A 81 7.09 -12.63 -1.50
N ASP A 82 7.16 -13.01 -0.22
CA ASP A 82 5.96 -13.27 0.61
C ASP A 82 5.05 -12.04 0.83
N SER A 83 5.64 -10.85 1.00
CA SER A 83 4.87 -9.62 1.25
C SER A 83 4.17 -9.12 -0.02
N THR A 84 4.79 -9.31 -1.18
CA THR A 84 4.35 -8.71 -2.46
C THR A 84 3.11 -9.38 -3.04
N GLU A 85 3.02 -10.70 -2.95
CA GLU A 85 1.83 -11.44 -3.39
C GLU A 85 0.62 -11.03 -2.55
N SER A 86 0.78 -10.94 -1.23
CA SER A 86 -0.27 -10.51 -0.33
C SER A 86 -0.70 -9.06 -0.62
N LEU A 87 0.24 -8.13 -0.80
CA LEU A 87 -0.05 -6.75 -1.18
C LEU A 87 -0.79 -6.65 -2.52
N SER A 88 -0.39 -7.44 -3.52
CA SER A 88 -1.01 -7.44 -4.85
C SER A 88 -2.49 -7.83 -4.81
N ARG A 89 -2.88 -8.71 -3.87
CA ARG A 89 -4.30 -9.06 -3.65
C ARG A 89 -5.08 -7.85 -3.15
N TRP A 90 -4.48 -7.02 -2.30
CA TRP A 90 -5.15 -5.85 -1.75
C TRP A 90 -5.39 -4.72 -2.78
N VAL A 91 -4.60 -4.66 -3.85
CA VAL A 91 -4.78 -3.70 -4.96
C VAL A 91 -6.15 -3.83 -5.62
N LYS A 92 -6.69 -5.06 -5.74
CA LYS A 92 -8.02 -5.29 -6.31
C LYS A 92 -9.15 -4.68 -5.49
N PHE A 93 -8.95 -4.46 -4.18
CA PHE A 93 -9.98 -3.94 -3.31
C PHE A 93 -10.30 -2.46 -3.51
N ARG A 94 -9.44 -1.70 -4.20
CA ARG A 94 -9.78 -0.34 -4.64
C ARG A 94 -11.10 -0.31 -5.43
N ASN A 95 -11.36 -1.36 -6.23
CA ASN A 95 -12.57 -1.45 -7.03
C ASN A 95 -13.81 -1.77 -6.17
N ILE A 96 -13.65 -2.58 -5.12
CA ILE A 96 -14.70 -2.95 -4.15
C ILE A 96 -15.17 -1.72 -3.35
N ILE A 97 -14.23 -0.90 -2.86
CA ILE A 97 -14.54 0.31 -2.07
C ILE A 97 -15.41 1.30 -2.86
N SER A 98 -15.27 1.30 -4.18
CA SER A 98 -15.94 2.27 -5.06
C SER A 98 -17.32 1.82 -5.58
N HIS A 99 -17.68 0.53 -5.51
CA HIS A 99 -18.85 0.00 -6.23
C HIS A 99 -19.77 -0.94 -5.42
N GLU A 100 -19.41 -1.34 -4.21
CA GLU A 100 -20.17 -2.32 -3.42
C GLU A 100 -21.12 -1.69 -2.36
N TYR A 101 -22.08 -2.48 -1.88
CA TYR A 101 -22.96 -2.11 -0.75
C TYR A 101 -22.16 -1.83 0.54
N LEU A 102 -22.73 -1.01 1.44
CA LEU A 102 -22.04 -0.52 2.65
C LEU A 102 -21.55 -1.65 3.58
N ASP A 103 -22.34 -2.69 3.75
CA ASP A 103 -22.00 -3.86 4.56
C ASP A 103 -20.83 -4.66 3.97
N ILE A 104 -20.84 -4.92 2.66
CA ILE A 104 -19.75 -5.59 1.94
C ILE A 104 -18.46 -4.77 2.01
N ARG A 105 -18.57 -3.45 1.81
CA ARG A 105 -17.44 -2.53 1.94
C ARG A 105 -16.86 -2.53 3.34
N TRP A 106 -17.71 -2.48 4.37
CA TRP A 106 -17.26 -2.52 5.76
C TRP A 106 -16.49 -3.81 6.09
N VAL A 107 -17.04 -4.98 5.74
CA VAL A 107 -16.38 -6.27 5.99
C VAL A 107 -14.99 -6.29 5.35
N THR A 108 -14.88 -5.75 4.14
CA THR A 108 -13.60 -5.65 3.42
C THR A 108 -12.62 -4.69 4.09
N ILE A 109 -13.08 -3.50 4.50
CA ILE A 109 -12.27 -2.50 5.21
C ILE A 109 -11.78 -3.04 6.55
N LYS A 110 -12.64 -3.71 7.32
CA LYS A 110 -12.23 -4.35 8.58
C LYS A 110 -11.14 -5.39 8.28
N LYS A 111 -11.34 -6.25 7.28
CA LYS A 111 -10.34 -7.25 6.90
C LYS A 111 -9.01 -6.60 6.51
N PHE A 112 -9.05 -5.53 5.72
CA PHE A 112 -7.89 -4.70 5.36
C PHE A 112 -7.13 -4.26 6.61
N ILE A 113 -7.82 -3.59 7.54
CA ILE A 113 -7.21 -3.05 8.77
C ILE A 113 -6.58 -4.16 9.61
N GLY A 114 -7.20 -5.35 9.65
CA GLY A 114 -6.74 -6.49 10.45
C GLY A 114 -5.52 -7.20 9.88
N GLU A 115 -5.37 -7.24 8.56
CA GLU A 115 -4.37 -8.10 7.90
C GLU A 115 -3.17 -7.33 7.33
N THR A 116 -3.31 -6.03 7.05
CA THR A 116 -2.35 -5.35 6.17
C THR A 116 -1.29 -4.50 6.87
N GLU A 117 -1.46 -4.14 8.14
CA GLU A 117 -0.47 -3.30 8.85
C GLU A 117 0.96 -3.89 8.77
N PRO A 118 1.18 -5.19 9.07
CA PRO A 118 2.51 -5.76 8.98
C PRO A 118 3.07 -5.77 7.56
N LEU A 119 2.19 -5.91 6.56
CA LEU A 119 2.57 -5.93 5.14
C LEU A 119 3.09 -4.57 4.68
N TYR A 120 2.37 -3.49 5.00
CA TYR A 120 2.79 -2.14 4.60
C TYR A 120 3.98 -1.63 5.41
N ARG A 121 4.11 -2.02 6.69
CA ARG A 121 5.35 -1.77 7.46
C ARG A 121 6.56 -2.45 6.82
N THR A 122 6.42 -3.72 6.45
CA THR A 122 7.47 -4.47 5.77
C THR A 122 7.84 -3.84 4.43
N LEU A 123 6.84 -3.41 3.65
CA LEU A 123 7.08 -2.71 2.38
C LEU A 123 7.87 -1.42 2.61
N LEU A 124 7.47 -0.60 3.59
CA LEU A 124 8.15 0.65 3.93
C LEU A 124 9.61 0.42 4.29
N ASP A 125 9.88 -0.50 5.20
CA ASP A 125 11.23 -0.78 5.69
C ASP A 125 12.15 -1.26 4.55
N LYS A 126 11.67 -2.23 3.76
CA LYS A 126 12.43 -2.79 2.65
C LYS A 126 12.63 -1.79 1.51
N ALA A 127 11.60 -1.04 1.14
CA ALA A 127 11.72 0.00 0.12
C ALA A 127 12.66 1.12 0.55
N ARG A 128 12.62 1.55 1.81
CA ARG A 128 13.52 2.57 2.36
C ARG A 128 14.97 2.09 2.35
N ALA A 129 15.22 0.84 2.76
CA ALA A 129 16.55 0.23 2.73
C ALA A 129 17.09 0.11 1.29
N TYR A 130 16.26 -0.38 0.36
CA TYR A 130 16.60 -0.51 -1.06
C TYR A 130 16.99 0.84 -1.68
N LEU A 131 16.17 1.88 -1.47
CA LEU A 131 16.44 3.20 -2.05
C LEU A 131 17.70 3.84 -1.47
N LYS A 132 17.96 3.67 -0.17
CA LYS A 132 19.18 4.16 0.45
C LYS A 132 20.43 3.53 -0.19
N LYS A 133 20.40 2.21 -0.41
CA LYS A 133 21.47 1.48 -1.09
C LYS A 133 21.70 1.98 -2.52
N LYS A 134 20.65 2.15 -3.32
CA LYS A 134 20.77 2.69 -4.68
C LYS A 134 21.37 4.10 -4.72
N ILE A 135 20.98 4.98 -3.80
CA ILE A 135 21.55 6.34 -3.70
C ILE A 135 23.04 6.30 -3.33
N GLU A 136 23.47 5.34 -2.52
CA GLU A 136 24.88 5.16 -2.15
C GLU A 136 25.71 4.56 -3.30
N GLU A 137 25.13 3.68 -4.11
CA GLU A 137 25.75 3.10 -5.31
C GLU A 137 25.95 4.17 -6.40
N ASP A 138 24.90 4.95 -6.72
CA ASP A 138 24.97 6.05 -7.70
C ASP A 138 26.01 7.13 -7.35
N LYS A 139 26.31 7.30 -6.06
CA LYS A 139 27.34 8.25 -5.57
C LYS A 139 28.76 7.73 -5.68
N LYS A 140 28.96 6.41 -5.76
CA LYS A 140 30.29 5.78 -5.92
C LYS A 140 30.72 5.70 -7.38
N GLU A 141 29.76 5.73 -8.30
CA GLU A 141 30.00 5.69 -9.75
C GLU A 141 30.20 7.09 -10.38
N ARG A 142 30.12 8.16 -9.58
CA ARG A 142 30.36 9.56 -9.97
C ARG A 142 31.62 10.11 -9.30
#